data_AF-A0A347U8I1-F1
#
_entry.id   AF-A0A347U8I1-F1
#
_cell.length_a   1.000
_cell.length_b   1.000
_cell.length_c   1.000
_cell.angle_alpha   90.00
_cell.angle_beta   90.00
_cell.angle_gamma   90.00
#
_symmetry.space_group_name_H-M   'P 1'
#
loop_
_entity.id
_entity.type
_entity.pdbx_description
1 polymer ?
#
loop_
_entity_poly.entity_id
_entity_poly.type
_entity_poly.pdbx_seq_one_letter_code
_entity_poly.pdbx_strand_id
1 'polypeptide(L)'
;MEISVFLENIKKNQDEVVYYCCNHILSKKFDVNKDSLEDSVLRELFVDYDNFTKALNDSAGIIYKKYEAELDDVYKEICKIFNEDFDNAYLFNYRLTRVKNQEPKQFLNIEDKDTQETVIQKFEDKINAILESKYYKENKEKLAESLIIPQRTLELIKSAAGIY
;
A
#
# COMPACT_ATOMS: atom_id res chain seq x y z
N MET A 1 -22.74 8.02 -11.01
CA MET A 1 -23.39 7.47 -9.79
C MET A 1 -23.34 8.52 -8.72
N GLU A 2 -24.44 8.76 -8.01
CA GLU A 2 -24.44 9.66 -6.85
C GLU A 2 -23.53 9.11 -5.75
N ILE A 3 -22.72 9.97 -5.15
CA ILE A 3 -21.77 9.57 -4.11
C ILE A 3 -22.52 8.99 -2.89
N SER A 4 -23.65 9.59 -2.52
CA SER A 4 -24.55 9.11 -1.47
C SER A 4 -25.01 7.67 -1.70
N VAL A 5 -25.42 7.33 -2.94
CA VAL A 5 -25.86 5.98 -3.32
C VAL A 5 -24.71 4.98 -3.22
N PHE A 6 -23.51 5.36 -3.67
CA PHE A 6 -22.31 4.53 -3.51
C PHE A 6 -22.04 4.25 -2.03
N LEU A 7 -21.98 5.28 -1.20
CA LEU A 7 -21.68 5.14 0.23
C LEU A 7 -22.73 4.34 0.98
N GLU A 8 -24.02 4.49 0.66
CA GLU A 8 -25.09 3.68 1.23
C GLU A 8 -24.99 2.21 0.82
N ASN A 9 -24.52 1.91 -0.40
CA ASN A 9 -24.22 0.54 -0.81
C ASN A 9 -23.09 -0.05 0.04
N ILE A 10 -21.97 0.67 0.18
CA ILE A 10 -20.84 0.24 1.02
C ILE A 10 -21.30 -0.02 2.46
N LYS A 11 -22.05 0.91 3.05
CA LYS A 11 -22.55 0.80 4.43
C LYS A 11 -23.42 -0.43 4.69
N LYS A 12 -24.16 -0.90 3.67
CA LYS A 12 -25.05 -2.05 3.79
C LYS A 12 -24.35 -3.38 3.57
N ASN A 13 -23.30 -3.40 2.76
CA ASN A 13 -22.72 -4.63 2.23
C ASN A 13 -21.27 -4.88 2.68
N GLN A 14 -20.64 -3.93 3.37
CA GLN A 14 -19.22 -3.96 3.74
C GLN A 14 -19.04 -3.59 5.22
N ASP A 15 -17.85 -3.89 5.75
CA ASP A 15 -17.52 -3.54 7.13
C ASP A 15 -17.53 -2.03 7.37
N GLU A 16 -17.84 -1.62 8.60
CA GLU A 16 -17.95 -0.22 8.99
C GLU A 16 -16.66 0.56 8.69
N VAL A 17 -15.50 -0.07 8.84
CA VAL A 17 -14.20 0.55 8.52
C VAL A 17 -14.05 0.86 7.03
N VAL A 18 -14.56 0.01 6.15
CA VAL A 18 -14.54 0.24 4.70
C VAL A 18 -15.43 1.43 4.36
N TYR A 19 -16.64 1.48 4.92
CA TYR A 19 -17.52 2.64 4.79
C TYR A 19 -16.85 3.92 5.30
N TYR A 20 -16.25 3.86 6.49
CA TYR A 20 -15.55 4.99 7.09
C TYR A 20 -14.45 5.53 6.16
N CYS A 21 -13.61 4.65 5.62
CA CYS A 21 -12.54 5.02 4.70
C CYS A 21 -13.08 5.62 3.40
N CYS A 22 -14.09 5.00 2.79
CA CYS A 22 -14.74 5.53 1.58
C CYS A 22 -15.33 6.92 1.82
N ASN A 23 -16.09 7.08 2.91
CA ASN A 23 -16.70 8.36 3.26
C ASN A 23 -15.64 9.44 3.50
N HIS A 24 -14.57 9.13 4.25
CA HIS A 24 -13.49 10.07 4.54
C HIS A 24 -12.75 10.55 3.28
N ILE A 25 -12.45 9.63 2.35
CA ILE A 25 -11.81 9.97 1.07
C ILE A 25 -12.72 10.89 0.25
N LEU A 26 -14.01 10.55 0.14
CA LEU A 26 -14.96 11.27 -0.71
C LEU A 26 -15.34 12.64 -0.12
N SER A 27 -15.62 12.71 1.19
CA SER A 27 -16.03 13.96 1.86
C SER A 27 -14.94 15.04 1.86
N LYS A 28 -13.69 14.65 1.68
CA LYS A 28 -12.57 15.61 1.54
C LYS A 28 -12.52 16.29 0.18
N LYS A 29 -13.03 15.64 -0.86
CA LYS A 29 -12.88 16.07 -2.25
C LYS A 29 -14.19 16.54 -2.88
N PHE A 30 -15.34 16.11 -2.34
CA PHE A 30 -16.65 16.27 -2.98
C PHE A 30 -17.76 16.58 -1.97
N ASP A 31 -18.84 17.19 -2.44
CA ASP A 31 -20.11 17.28 -1.69
C ASP A 31 -20.85 15.94 -1.85
N VAL A 32 -20.71 15.06 -0.84
CA VAL A 32 -21.30 13.70 -0.81
C VAL A 32 -22.81 13.67 -1.12
N ASN A 33 -23.53 14.76 -0.84
CA ASN A 33 -24.99 14.80 -1.01
C ASN A 33 -25.44 15.32 -2.38
N LYS A 34 -24.53 15.94 -3.16
CA LYS A 34 -24.88 16.62 -4.42
C LYS A 34 -24.08 16.12 -5.61
N ASP A 35 -22.84 15.71 -5.36
CA ASP A 35 -21.94 15.33 -6.43
C ASP A 35 -22.21 13.91 -6.91
N SER A 36 -21.93 13.71 -8.19
CA SER A 36 -21.97 12.41 -8.85
C SER A 36 -20.63 12.16 -9.52
N LEU A 37 -20.14 10.94 -9.41
CA LEU A 37 -18.88 10.52 -10.02
C LEU A 37 -19.12 9.38 -11.00
N GLU A 38 -18.30 9.35 -12.05
CA GLU A 38 -18.18 8.17 -12.90
C GLU A 38 -17.46 7.05 -12.16
N ASP A 39 -17.78 5.81 -12.52
CA ASP A 39 -17.18 4.63 -11.90
C ASP A 39 -15.66 4.57 -12.12
N SER A 40 -15.19 5.01 -13.29
CA SER A 40 -13.77 5.18 -13.62
C SER A 40 -13.03 6.07 -12.62
N VAL A 41 -13.63 7.20 -12.23
CA VAL A 41 -13.06 8.16 -11.29
C VAL A 41 -13.04 7.58 -9.88
N LEU A 42 -14.11 6.89 -9.46
CA LEU A 42 -14.14 6.19 -8.17
C LEU A 42 -13.03 5.12 -8.11
N ARG A 43 -12.91 4.31 -9.17
CA ARG A 43 -11.88 3.28 -9.28
C ARG A 43 -10.48 3.88 -9.16
N GLU A 44 -10.19 4.97 -9.86
CA GLU A 44 -8.88 5.64 -9.77
C GLU A 44 -8.58 6.18 -8.37
N LEU A 45 -9.59 6.72 -7.68
CA LEU A 45 -9.44 7.22 -6.31
C LEU A 45 -9.13 6.13 -5.29
N PHE A 46 -9.68 4.94 -5.48
CA PHE A 46 -9.68 3.87 -4.48
C PHE A 46 -8.71 2.73 -4.78
N VAL A 47 -8.54 2.35 -6.04
CA VAL A 47 -7.67 1.26 -6.47
C VAL A 47 -6.21 1.70 -6.59
N ASP A 48 -5.94 2.96 -6.88
CA ASP A 48 -4.58 3.48 -6.80
C ASP A 48 -4.13 3.51 -5.33
N TYR A 49 -3.27 2.55 -4.96
CA TYR A 49 -2.82 2.35 -3.59
C TYR A 49 -2.05 3.57 -3.03
N ASP A 50 -1.31 4.30 -3.88
CA ASP A 50 -0.62 5.51 -3.43
C ASP A 50 -1.62 6.63 -3.11
N ASN A 51 -2.62 6.83 -3.97
CA ASN A 51 -3.72 7.76 -3.68
C ASN A 51 -4.51 7.36 -2.43
N PHE A 52 -4.84 6.08 -2.32
CA PHE A 52 -5.58 5.50 -1.21
C PHE A 52 -4.88 5.77 0.13
N THR A 53 -3.60 5.40 0.23
CA THR A 53 -2.82 5.57 1.46
C THR A 53 -2.61 7.05 1.81
N LYS A 54 -2.35 7.92 0.82
CA LYS A 54 -2.22 9.36 1.04
C LYS A 54 -3.51 9.99 1.56
N ALA A 55 -4.66 9.59 1.02
CA ALA A 55 -5.95 10.16 1.39
C ALA A 55 -6.39 9.77 2.82
N LEU A 56 -5.93 8.62 3.32
CA LEU A 56 -6.22 8.09 4.65
C LEU A 56 -5.11 8.32 5.69
N ASN A 57 -4.02 8.99 5.33
CA ASN A 57 -2.88 9.16 6.24
C ASN A 57 -3.25 9.85 7.57
N ASP A 58 -4.19 10.80 7.54
CA ASP A 58 -4.69 11.51 8.72
C ASP A 58 -5.76 10.74 9.50
N SER A 59 -6.34 9.69 8.92
CA SER A 59 -7.31 8.80 9.58
C SER A 59 -6.70 7.47 10.03
N ALA A 60 -5.44 7.20 9.71
CA ALA A 60 -4.74 5.97 10.05
C ALA A 60 -4.86 5.62 11.55
N GLY A 61 -4.70 6.61 12.44
CA GLY A 61 -4.85 6.39 13.88
C GLY A 61 -6.26 5.94 14.30
N ILE A 62 -7.30 6.39 13.60
CA ILE A 62 -8.68 5.97 13.83
C ILE A 62 -8.88 4.54 13.29
N ILE A 63 -8.38 4.26 12.09
CA ILE A 63 -8.44 2.93 11.45
C ILE A 63 -7.85 1.87 12.39
N TYR A 64 -6.61 2.08 12.85
CA TYR A 64 -5.92 1.11 13.70
C TYR A 64 -6.52 0.99 15.10
N LYS A 65 -6.89 2.11 15.75
CA LYS A 65 -7.27 2.08 17.18
C LYS A 65 -8.75 1.86 17.42
N LYS A 66 -9.62 2.43 16.58
CA LYS A 66 -11.07 2.32 16.75
C LYS A 66 -11.60 1.04 16.12
N TYR A 67 -11.11 0.71 14.92
CA TYR A 67 -11.61 -0.41 14.15
C TYR A 67 -10.71 -1.64 14.21
N GLU A 68 -9.55 -1.56 14.87
CA GLU A 68 -8.58 -2.66 14.99
C GLU A 68 -8.23 -3.29 13.63
N ALA A 69 -8.21 -2.46 12.59
CA ALA A 69 -8.07 -2.89 11.20
C ALA A 69 -6.75 -2.39 10.61
N GLU A 70 -6.16 -3.18 9.72
CA GLU A 70 -4.99 -2.79 8.94
C GLU A 70 -5.40 -2.13 7.63
N LEU A 71 -4.62 -1.13 7.20
CA LEU A 71 -4.92 -0.36 5.99
C LEU A 71 -4.90 -1.26 4.73
N ASP A 72 -4.04 -2.28 4.73
CA ASP A 72 -3.93 -3.27 3.65
C ASP A 72 -5.18 -4.14 3.53
N ASP A 73 -5.82 -4.49 4.65
CA ASP A 73 -7.04 -5.30 4.63
C ASP A 73 -8.23 -4.48 4.14
N VAL A 74 -8.32 -3.21 4.53
CA VAL A 74 -9.30 -2.27 3.96
C VAL A 74 -9.10 -2.12 2.45
N TYR A 75 -7.85 -1.98 1.99
CA TYR A 75 -7.55 -1.89 0.57
C TYR A 75 -7.98 -3.15 -0.21
N LYS A 76 -7.76 -4.34 0.33
CA LYS A 76 -8.21 -5.60 -0.29
C LYS A 76 -9.72 -5.62 -0.49
N GLU A 77 -10.50 -5.24 0.53
CA GLU A 77 -11.97 -5.18 0.40
C GLU A 77 -12.41 -4.15 -0.63
N ILE A 78 -11.74 -2.99 -0.68
CA ILE A 78 -11.99 -1.97 -1.69
C ILE A 78 -11.69 -2.48 -3.11
N CYS A 79 -10.57 -3.16 -3.33
CA CYS A 79 -10.28 -3.76 -4.63
C CYS A 79 -11.35 -4.77 -5.05
N LYS A 80 -11.87 -5.59 -4.13
CA LYS A 80 -12.98 -6.52 -4.42
C LYS A 80 -14.25 -5.80 -4.86
N ILE A 81 -14.59 -4.66 -4.24
CA ILE A 81 -15.75 -3.84 -4.64
C ILE A 81 -15.66 -3.42 -6.12
N PHE A 82 -14.46 -3.08 -6.58
CA PHE A 82 -14.20 -2.69 -7.98
C PHE A 82 -13.82 -3.86 -8.90
N ASN A 83 -13.97 -5.11 -8.43
CA ASN A 83 -13.56 -6.32 -9.14
C ASN A 83 -12.10 -6.27 -9.64
N GLU A 84 -11.21 -5.71 -8.83
CA GLU A 84 -9.78 -5.64 -9.08
C GLU A 84 -9.02 -6.58 -8.15
N ASP A 85 -7.94 -7.19 -8.64
CA ASP A 85 -6.97 -7.86 -7.78
C ASP A 85 -6.23 -6.82 -6.92
N PHE A 86 -6.08 -7.06 -5.62
CA PHE A 86 -5.33 -6.14 -4.76
C PHE A 86 -3.83 -6.19 -5.04
N ASP A 87 -3.30 -7.33 -5.51
CA ASP A 87 -1.91 -7.47 -5.95
C ASP A 87 -1.81 -7.05 -7.42
N ASN A 88 -1.94 -5.73 -7.62
CA ASN A 88 -1.95 -5.08 -8.93
C ASN A 88 -0.76 -4.14 -9.12
N ALA A 89 -0.74 -3.45 -10.27
CA ALA A 89 0.31 -2.51 -10.65
C ALA A 89 0.50 -1.37 -9.64
N TYR A 90 -0.58 -0.85 -9.04
CA TYR A 90 -0.51 0.27 -8.11
C TYR A 90 0.19 -0.14 -6.82
N LEU A 91 -0.20 -1.26 -6.22
CA LEU A 91 0.45 -1.78 -5.02
C LEU A 91 1.92 -2.14 -5.29
N PHE A 92 2.21 -2.74 -6.45
CA PHE A 92 3.58 -3.01 -6.87
C PHE A 92 4.42 -1.72 -6.95
N ASN A 93 3.95 -0.70 -7.66
CA ASN A 93 4.67 0.56 -7.84
C ASN A 93 4.91 1.28 -6.51
N TYR A 94 3.92 1.25 -5.62
CA TYR A 94 4.04 1.77 -4.27
C TYR A 94 5.15 1.06 -3.47
N ARG A 95 5.13 -0.27 -3.44
CA ARG A 95 6.16 -1.09 -2.76
C ARG A 95 7.54 -0.84 -3.34
N LEU A 96 7.65 -0.79 -4.68
CA LEU A 96 8.90 -0.57 -5.38
C LEU A 96 9.53 0.79 -5.04
N THR A 97 8.71 1.84 -4.95
CA THR A 97 9.18 3.20 -4.57
C THR A 97 9.84 3.21 -3.20
N ARG A 98 9.35 2.37 -2.28
CA ARG A 98 9.89 2.26 -0.92
C ARG A 98 11.23 1.51 -0.83
N VAL A 99 11.63 0.78 -1.87
CA VAL A 99 12.89 0.02 -1.87
C VAL A 99 13.94 0.55 -2.85
N LYS A 100 13.54 1.28 -3.90
CA LYS A 100 14.43 1.70 -4.99
C LYS A 100 15.58 2.64 -4.59
N ASN A 101 15.35 3.52 -3.62
CA ASN A 101 16.28 4.61 -3.29
C ASN A 101 16.82 4.53 -1.85
N GLN A 102 17.01 3.31 -1.35
CA GLN A 102 17.57 3.09 -0.01
C GLN A 102 19.11 3.13 -0.08
N GLU A 103 19.73 3.91 0.80
CA GLU A 103 21.19 4.01 0.86
C GLU A 103 21.75 3.07 1.94
N PRO A 104 22.78 2.26 1.64
CA PRO A 104 23.36 1.33 2.64
C PRO A 104 23.74 1.98 3.97
N LYS A 105 24.24 3.21 3.93
CA LYS A 105 24.64 3.96 5.14
C LYS A 105 23.49 4.14 6.14
N GLN A 106 22.24 4.22 5.68
CA GLN A 106 21.06 4.36 6.55
C GLN A 106 20.87 3.15 7.47
N PHE A 107 21.37 1.98 7.05
CA PHE A 107 21.31 0.73 7.81
C PHE A 107 22.59 0.54 8.62
N LEU A 108 23.74 0.76 7.98
CA LEU A 108 25.06 0.50 8.57
C LEU A 108 25.43 1.47 9.70
N ASN A 109 24.86 2.68 9.72
CA ASN A 109 25.10 3.67 10.76
C ASN A 109 24.25 3.48 12.03
N ILE A 110 23.37 2.47 12.07
CA ILE A 110 22.60 2.13 13.28
C ILE A 110 23.56 1.50 14.29
N GLU A 111 23.78 2.16 15.42
CA GLU A 111 24.75 1.71 16.44
C GLU A 111 24.27 0.47 17.20
N ASP A 112 22.98 0.42 17.52
CA ASP A 112 22.37 -0.71 18.20
C ASP A 112 22.20 -1.89 17.24
N LYS A 113 22.91 -2.99 17.50
CA LYS A 113 22.94 -4.15 16.61
C LYS A 113 21.58 -4.82 16.42
N ASP A 114 20.82 -4.98 17.50
CA ASP A 114 19.49 -5.62 17.44
C ASP A 114 18.53 -4.77 16.59
N THR A 115 18.58 -3.45 16.74
CA THR A 115 17.84 -2.50 15.90
C THR A 115 18.33 -2.55 14.46
N GLN A 116 19.64 -2.62 14.23
CA GLN A 116 20.22 -2.72 12.89
C GLN A 116 19.71 -3.97 12.16
N GLU A 117 19.81 -5.14 12.80
CA GLU A 117 19.32 -6.40 12.26
C GLU A 117 17.82 -6.33 11.96
N THR A 118 17.02 -5.79 12.88
CA THR A 118 15.57 -5.62 12.70
C THR A 118 15.23 -4.74 11.51
N VAL A 119 15.94 -3.63 11.32
CA VAL A 119 15.70 -2.71 10.20
C VAL A 119 16.13 -3.33 8.87
N ILE A 120 17.23 -4.09 8.86
CA ILE A 120 17.68 -4.85 7.69
C ILE A 120 16.66 -5.92 7.32
N GLN A 121 16.17 -6.69 8.29
CA GLN A 121 15.13 -7.71 8.06
C GLN A 121 13.87 -7.08 7.47
N LYS A 122 13.40 -5.95 8.03
CA LYS A 122 12.24 -5.23 7.48
C LYS A 122 12.46 -4.72 6.06
N PHE A 123 13.69 -4.45 5.65
CA PHE A 123 14.01 -4.08 4.27
C PHE A 123 13.99 -5.29 3.34
N GLU A 124 14.55 -6.41 3.79
CA GLU A 124 14.45 -7.70 3.09
C GLU A 124 12.99 -8.14 2.90
N ASP A 125 12.18 -8.08 3.95
CA ASP A 125 10.76 -8.46 3.89
C ASP A 125 10.00 -7.63 2.84
N LYS A 126 10.32 -6.32 2.73
CA LYS A 126 9.73 -5.46 1.70
C LYS A 126 10.13 -5.87 0.28
N ILE A 127 11.38 -6.29 0.07
CA ILE A 127 11.84 -6.80 -1.23
C ILE A 127 11.15 -8.13 -1.54
N ASN A 128 11.10 -9.05 -0.58
CA ASN A 128 10.46 -10.36 -0.73
C ASN A 128 8.96 -10.22 -1.02
N ALA A 129 8.26 -9.31 -0.36
CA ALA A 129 6.85 -9.02 -0.65
C ALA A 129 6.60 -8.55 -2.10
N ILE A 130 7.60 -7.93 -2.76
CA ILE A 130 7.53 -7.60 -4.19
C ILE A 130 7.84 -8.83 -5.05
N LEU A 131 8.89 -9.59 -4.71
CA LEU A 131 9.28 -10.79 -5.46
C LEU A 131 8.21 -11.89 -5.42
N GLU A 132 7.46 -11.96 -4.32
CA GLU A 132 6.38 -12.93 -4.11
C GLU A 132 5.05 -12.49 -4.67
N SER A 133 4.91 -11.21 -5.03
CA SER A 133 3.67 -10.62 -5.54
C SER A 133 3.24 -11.28 -6.86
N LYS A 134 1.94 -11.50 -6.99
CA LYS A 134 1.30 -12.03 -8.19
C LYS A 134 1.60 -11.13 -9.39
N TYR A 135 1.39 -9.82 -9.26
CA TYR A 135 1.64 -8.86 -10.34
C TYR A 135 3.09 -8.92 -10.84
N TYR A 136 4.05 -8.99 -9.92
CA TYR A 136 5.46 -9.10 -10.28
C TYR A 136 5.76 -10.42 -11.01
N LYS A 137 5.28 -11.55 -10.49
CA LYS A 137 5.50 -12.87 -11.09
C LYS A 137 4.96 -12.96 -12.51
N GLU A 138 3.77 -12.41 -12.76
CA GLU A 138 3.13 -12.39 -14.08
C GLU A 138 3.85 -11.45 -15.07
N ASN A 139 4.58 -10.44 -14.58
CA ASN A 139 5.24 -9.42 -15.40
C ASN A 139 6.77 -9.42 -15.26
N LYS A 140 7.34 -10.52 -14.78
CA LYS A 140 8.74 -10.62 -14.34
C LYS A 140 9.74 -10.15 -15.40
N GLU A 141 9.53 -10.50 -16.66
CA GLU A 141 10.42 -10.14 -17.78
C GLU A 141 10.62 -8.63 -17.91
N LYS A 142 9.58 -7.84 -17.65
CA LYS A 142 9.62 -6.37 -17.76
C LYS A 142 10.06 -5.70 -16.46
N LEU A 143 9.81 -6.34 -15.32
CA LEU A 143 9.96 -5.72 -14.00
C LEU A 143 11.23 -6.15 -13.27
N ALA A 144 11.89 -7.24 -13.66
CA ALA A 144 13.06 -7.78 -12.96
C ALA A 144 14.19 -6.75 -12.83
N GLU A 145 14.47 -5.97 -13.87
CA GLU A 145 15.51 -4.93 -13.85
C GLU A 145 15.29 -3.90 -12.74
N SER A 146 14.03 -3.60 -12.42
CA SER A 146 13.68 -2.61 -11.40
C SER A 146 14.06 -3.04 -9.97
N LEU A 147 14.33 -4.32 -9.75
CA LEU A 147 14.73 -4.91 -8.46
C LEU A 147 16.20 -5.29 -8.37
N ILE A 148 17.00 -5.12 -9.43
CA ILE A 148 18.44 -5.45 -9.40
C ILE A 148 19.15 -4.58 -8.35
N ILE A 149 18.92 -3.26 -8.39
CA ILE A 149 19.54 -2.33 -7.45
C ILE A 149 19.10 -2.60 -6.00
N PRO A 150 17.78 -2.69 -5.67
CA PRO A 150 17.33 -3.05 -4.33
C PRO A 150 17.94 -4.33 -3.76
N GLN A 151 18.00 -5.41 -4.56
CA GLN A 151 18.56 -6.69 -4.11
C GLN A 151 20.06 -6.58 -3.84
N ARG A 152 20.83 -5.97 -4.75
CA ARG A 152 22.26 -5.74 -4.53
C ARG A 152 22.55 -4.84 -3.33
N THR A 153 21.70 -3.84 -3.11
CA THR A 153 21.79 -2.97 -1.92
C THR A 153 21.60 -3.79 -0.65
N LEU A 154 20.59 -4.67 -0.59
CA LEU A 154 20.37 -5.56 0.54
C LEU A 154 21.56 -6.51 0.77
N GLU A 155 22.06 -7.15 -0.28
CA GLU A 155 23.23 -8.04 -0.22
C GLU A 155 24.45 -7.32 0.38
N LEU A 156 24.72 -6.09 -0.08
CA LEU A 156 25.82 -5.28 0.43
C LEU A 156 25.64 -4.94 1.91
N ILE A 157 24.42 -4.54 2.31
CA ILE A 157 24.10 -4.21 3.71
C ILE A 157 24.29 -5.44 4.60
N LYS A 158 23.71 -6.59 4.22
CA LYS A 158 23.84 -7.86 4.95
C LYS A 158 25.29 -8.28 5.10
N SER A 159 26.06 -8.26 4.00
CA SER A 159 27.48 -8.61 4.02
C SER A 159 28.31 -7.68 4.93
N ALA A 160 28.04 -6.38 4.94
CA ALA A 160 28.76 -5.42 5.76
C ALA A 160 28.36 -5.49 7.25
N ALA A 161 27.11 -5.85 7.55
CA ALA A 161 26.61 -6.08 8.90
C ALA A 161 26.99 -7.45 9.47
N GLY A 162 27.48 -8.38 8.64
CA GLY A 162 27.80 -9.75 9.05
C GLY A 162 26.58 -10.65 9.23
N ILE A 163 25.48 -10.33 8.52
CA ILE A 163 24.21 -11.07 8.52
C ILE A 163 24.20 -11.96 7.28
N TYR A 164 24.00 -13.27 7.46
CA TYR A 164 23.97 -14.28 6.39
C TYR A 164 22.57 -14.86 6.23
#